data_AF-A0A3A0G6L2-F1
#
_entry.id   AF-A0A3A0G6L2-F1
#
_cell.length_a   1.000
_cell.length_b   1.000
_cell.length_c   1.000
_cell.angle_alpha   90.00
_cell.angle_beta   90.00
_cell.angle_gamma   90.00
#
_symmetry.space_group_name_H-M   'P 1'
#
loop_
_entity.id
_entity.type
_entity.pdbx_description
1 polymer ?
#
loop_
_entity_poly.entity_id
_entity_poly.type
_entity_poly.pdbx_seq_one_letter_code
_entity_poly.pdbx_strand_id
1 'polypeptide(L)'
;WIFAQTRDRLAGRPVRPATRADVRGYVERLYRELGPLRGGAGDQVARIKKYLNFVGQGVDPDGAFLHAMRRTRTEAELLGVCDAFLLADPGAPVPLEAFPGVHARPNSEAPVEARRSRGR
;
A
#
# COMPACT_ATOMS: atom_id res chain seq x y z
N TRP A 1 12.54 2.41 -1.34
CA TRP A 1 13.02 3.81 -1.27
C TRP A 1 13.75 4.10 0.02
N ILE A 2 13.29 3.50 1.13
CA ILE A 2 13.92 3.63 2.43
C ILE A 2 15.46 3.51 2.40
N PHE A 3 16.04 2.53 1.70
CA PHE A 3 17.50 2.41 1.63
C PHE A 3 18.22 3.57 0.93
N ALA A 4 17.60 4.15 -0.11
CA ALA A 4 18.14 5.33 -0.77
C ALA A 4 18.02 6.56 0.14
N GLN A 5 16.86 6.73 0.78
CA GLN A 5 16.59 7.81 1.74
C GLN A 5 17.53 7.74 2.96
N THR A 6 17.78 6.54 3.50
CA THR A 6 18.76 6.32 4.56
C THR A 6 20.16 6.71 4.11
N ARG A 7 20.57 6.31 2.90
CA ARG A 7 21.89 6.67 2.36
C ARG A 7 22.05 8.16 2.16
N ASP A 8 21.03 8.84 1.66
CA ASP A 8 21.03 10.29 1.49
C ASP A 8 21.10 10.98 2.85
N ARG A 9 20.30 10.54 3.82
CA ARG A 9 20.30 11.07 5.19
C ARG A 9 21.64 10.91 5.90
N LEU A 10 22.28 9.75 5.75
CA LEU A 10 23.60 9.47 6.33
C LEU A 10 24.72 10.26 5.65
N ALA A 11 24.55 10.61 4.38
CA ALA A 11 25.50 11.42 3.62
C ALA A 11 25.22 12.94 3.69
N GLY A 12 24.29 13.39 4.54
CA GLY A 12 23.93 14.80 4.66
C GLY A 12 23.23 15.39 3.42
N ARG A 13 22.75 14.55 2.49
CA ARG A 13 22.00 14.99 1.30
C ARG A 13 20.51 15.16 1.62
N PRO A 14 19.81 16.05 0.90
CA PRO A 14 18.35 16.15 1.00
C PRO A 14 17.68 14.81 0.70
N VAL A 15 16.79 14.37 1.59
CA VAL A 15 16.01 13.14 1.42
C VAL A 15 14.85 13.42 0.49
N ARG A 16 14.77 12.68 -0.62
CA ARG A 16 13.64 12.79 -1.54
C ARG A 16 12.49 11.89 -1.08
N PRO A 17 11.30 12.44 -0.80
CA PRO A 17 10.13 11.61 -0.59
C PRO A 17 9.82 10.91 -1.91
N ALA A 18 9.27 9.71 -1.81
CA ALA A 18 8.77 9.05 -3.00
C ALA A 18 7.37 9.56 -3.32
N THR A 19 7.05 9.55 -4.60
CA THR A 19 5.79 10.04 -5.12
C THR A 19 4.75 8.93 -5.20
N ARG A 20 3.47 9.30 -5.38
CA ARG A 20 2.41 8.33 -5.67
C ARG A 20 2.66 7.60 -7.00
N ALA A 21 3.25 8.26 -7.99
CA ALA A 21 3.70 7.60 -9.23
C ALA A 21 4.77 6.53 -8.96
N ASP A 22 5.74 6.81 -8.07
CA ASP A 22 6.73 5.82 -7.67
C ASP A 22 6.07 4.60 -7.04
N VAL A 23 5.05 4.79 -6.18
CA VAL A 23 4.28 3.68 -5.59
C VAL A 23 3.69 2.86 -6.71
N ARG A 24 3.00 3.50 -7.66
CA ARG A 24 2.28 2.79 -8.71
C ARG A 24 3.21 1.96 -9.59
N GLY A 25 4.37 2.51 -9.94
CA GLY A 25 5.42 1.78 -10.66
C GLY A 25 6.03 0.65 -9.84
N TYR A 26 6.15 0.83 -8.52
CA TYR A 26 6.58 -0.25 -7.62
C TYR A 26 5.55 -1.40 -7.58
N VAL A 27 4.24 -1.10 -7.49
CA VAL A 27 3.19 -2.14 -7.52
C VAL A 27 3.26 -2.95 -8.80
N GLU A 28 3.41 -2.30 -9.95
CA GLU A 28 3.50 -2.98 -11.24
C GLU A 28 4.72 -3.90 -11.32
N ARG A 29 5.90 -3.41 -10.96
CA ARG A 29 7.12 -4.22 -10.94
C ARG A 29 6.96 -5.39 -9.98
N LEU A 30 6.44 -5.15 -8.77
CA LEU A 30 6.21 -6.21 -7.80
C LEU A 30 5.26 -7.27 -8.35
N TYR A 31 4.19 -6.87 -9.03
CA TYR A 31 3.25 -7.80 -9.65
C TYR A 31 3.96 -8.70 -10.67
N ARG A 32 4.70 -8.11 -11.61
CA ARG A 32 5.45 -8.84 -12.65
C ARG A 32 6.49 -9.80 -12.06
N GLU A 33 7.24 -9.35 -11.07
CA GLU A 33 8.32 -10.13 -10.44
C GLU A 33 7.81 -11.29 -9.58
N LEU A 34 6.68 -11.11 -8.86
CA LEU A 34 6.18 -12.17 -7.98
C LEU A 34 5.65 -13.38 -8.74
N GLY A 35 5.19 -13.19 -9.99
CA GLY A 35 4.60 -14.19 -10.87
C GLY A 35 3.39 -14.95 -10.27
N PRO A 36 2.65 -15.70 -11.09
CA PRO A 36 1.72 -16.69 -10.57
C PRO A 36 2.50 -17.82 -9.91
N LEU A 37 2.15 -18.17 -8.67
CA LEU A 37 2.60 -19.42 -8.05
C LEU A 37 1.77 -20.58 -8.58
N ARG A 38 2.10 -21.81 -8.17
CA ARG A 38 1.36 -23.02 -8.54
C ARG A 38 -0.16 -22.96 -8.23
N GLY A 39 -0.63 -22.03 -7.39
CA GLY A 39 -2.05 -21.78 -7.14
C GLY A 39 -2.72 -20.67 -7.97
N GLY A 40 -2.04 -20.12 -8.98
CA GLY A 40 -2.63 -19.22 -9.99
C GLY A 40 -2.68 -17.73 -9.62
N ALA A 41 -3.43 -16.95 -10.40
CA ALA A 41 -3.47 -15.48 -10.30
C ALA A 41 -4.09 -14.95 -8.99
N GLY A 42 -5.05 -15.67 -8.40
CA GLY A 42 -5.67 -15.28 -7.12
C GLY A 42 -4.65 -15.24 -5.97
N ASP A 43 -3.73 -16.21 -5.94
CA ASP A 43 -2.64 -16.25 -4.96
C ASP A 43 -1.66 -15.08 -5.13
N GLN A 44 -1.42 -14.66 -6.38
CA GLN A 44 -0.58 -13.50 -6.68
C GLN A 44 -1.22 -12.21 -6.17
N VAL A 45 -2.50 -11.98 -6.46
CA VAL A 45 -3.26 -10.82 -5.95
C VAL A 45 -3.22 -10.79 -4.42
N ALA A 46 -3.50 -11.92 -3.75
CA ALA A 46 -3.47 -12.00 -2.29
C ALA A 46 -2.07 -11.68 -1.71
N ARG A 47 -0.99 -12.11 -2.38
CA ARG A 47 0.39 -11.78 -1.98
C ARG A 47 0.68 -10.29 -2.15
N ILE A 48 0.32 -9.68 -3.27
CA ILE A 48 0.54 -8.25 -3.52
C ILE A 48 -0.17 -7.40 -2.48
N LYS A 49 -1.41 -7.74 -2.14
CA LYS A 49 -2.18 -7.05 -1.08
C LYS A 49 -1.47 -7.04 0.28
N LYS A 50 -0.68 -8.07 0.61
CA LYS A 50 0.09 -8.08 1.88
C LYS A 50 1.08 -6.93 1.94
N TYR A 51 1.72 -6.58 0.82
CA TYR A 51 2.62 -5.42 0.73
C TYR A 51 1.83 -4.11 0.71
N LEU A 52 0.75 -4.04 -0.07
CA LEU A 52 -0.06 -2.83 -0.20
C LEU A 52 -0.77 -2.43 1.08
N ASN A 53 -1.04 -3.36 2.01
CA ASN A 53 -1.56 -3.02 3.33
C ASN A 53 -0.65 -2.04 4.08
N PHE A 54 0.67 -2.12 3.91
CA PHE A 54 1.62 -1.22 4.57
C PHE A 54 1.87 0.04 3.74
N VAL A 55 2.10 -0.11 2.44
CA VAL A 55 2.35 1.03 1.54
C VAL A 55 1.12 1.95 1.46
N GLY A 56 -0.08 1.38 1.50
CA GLY A 56 -1.33 2.12 1.38
C GLY A 56 -1.67 3.04 2.54
N GLN A 57 -0.97 2.94 3.69
CA GLN A 57 -1.22 3.79 4.85
C GLN A 57 -0.85 5.26 4.62
N GLY A 58 -0.02 5.54 3.62
CA GLY A 58 0.35 6.90 3.20
C GLY A 58 -0.33 7.37 1.91
N VAL A 59 -1.32 6.63 1.38
CA VAL A 59 -1.95 6.97 0.09
C VAL A 59 -3.14 7.89 0.28
N ASP A 60 -4.03 7.53 1.19
CA ASP A 60 -5.32 8.19 1.38
C ASP A 60 -5.60 8.34 2.89
N PRO A 61 -5.85 9.57 3.38
CA PRO A 61 -6.01 9.83 4.81
C PRO A 61 -7.28 9.21 5.41
N ASP A 62 -8.31 8.98 4.59
CA ASP A 62 -9.57 8.37 5.03
C ASP A 62 -9.51 6.83 5.00
N GLY A 63 -8.41 6.26 4.50
CA GLY A 63 -8.22 4.82 4.35
C GLY A 63 -9.09 4.18 3.25
N ALA A 64 -9.72 4.97 2.39
CA ALA A 64 -10.55 4.52 1.28
C ALA A 64 -9.75 3.70 0.26
N PHE A 65 -8.49 4.06 0.02
CA PHE A 65 -7.58 3.26 -0.81
C PHE A 65 -7.44 1.83 -0.27
N LEU A 66 -7.08 1.69 1.02
CA LEU A 66 -6.90 0.38 1.65
C LEU A 66 -8.21 -0.40 1.69
N HIS A 67 -9.34 0.28 1.93
CA HIS A 67 -10.65 -0.34 1.90
C HIS A 67 -10.97 -0.95 0.53
N ALA A 68 -10.84 -0.16 -0.54
CA ALA A 68 -11.09 -0.61 -1.90
C ALA A 68 -10.11 -1.71 -2.32
N MET A 69 -8.81 -1.51 -2.09
CA MET A 69 -7.72 -2.42 -2.46
C MET A 69 -7.91 -3.81 -1.84
N ARG A 70 -8.33 -3.89 -0.57
CA ARG A 70 -8.55 -5.18 0.11
C ARG A 70 -9.67 -6.03 -0.52
N ARG A 71 -10.64 -5.40 -1.19
CA ARG A 71 -11.83 -6.07 -1.75
C ARG A 71 -11.65 -6.60 -3.17
N THR A 72 -10.56 -6.25 -3.84
CA THR A 72 -10.30 -6.70 -5.22
C THR A 72 -10.11 -8.22 -5.29
N ARG A 73 -10.31 -8.84 -6.43
CA ARG A 73 -10.17 -10.29 -6.61
C ARG A 73 -9.29 -10.64 -7.79
N THR A 74 -9.13 -9.70 -8.72
CA THR A 74 -8.35 -9.87 -9.93
C THR A 74 -7.22 -8.85 -10.00
N GLU A 75 -6.25 -9.11 -10.88
CA GLU A 75 -5.20 -8.16 -11.22
C GLU A 75 -5.77 -6.82 -11.70
N ALA A 76 -6.71 -6.88 -12.65
CA ALA A 76 -7.31 -5.68 -13.25
C ALA A 76 -8.03 -4.83 -12.20
N GLU A 77 -8.78 -5.45 -11.28
CA GLU A 77 -9.42 -4.73 -10.17
C GLU A 77 -8.37 -4.10 -9.24
N LEU A 78 -7.29 -4.83 -8.92
CA LEU A 78 -6.22 -4.32 -8.05
C LEU A 78 -5.48 -3.14 -8.68
N LEU A 79 -5.06 -3.28 -9.93
CA LEU A 79 -4.35 -2.23 -10.66
C LEU A 79 -5.27 -1.03 -10.91
N GLY A 80 -6.55 -1.24 -11.21
CA GLY A 80 -7.53 -0.17 -11.38
C GLY A 80 -7.73 0.66 -10.10
N VAL A 81 -7.79 0.01 -8.92
CA VAL A 81 -7.81 0.75 -7.64
C VAL A 81 -6.51 1.52 -7.43
N CYS A 82 -5.35 0.92 -7.73
CA CYS A 82 -4.08 1.63 -7.65
C CYS A 82 -4.04 2.85 -8.57
N ASP A 83 -4.51 2.74 -9.81
CA ASP A 83 -4.56 3.86 -10.76
C ASP A 83 -5.47 4.98 -10.26
N ALA A 84 -6.68 4.64 -9.81
CA ALA A 84 -7.66 5.62 -9.35
C ALA A 84 -7.16 6.49 -8.17
N PHE A 85 -6.38 5.92 -7.25
CA PHE A 85 -5.88 6.66 -6.08
C PHE A 85 -4.47 7.24 -6.26
N LEU A 86 -3.56 6.49 -6.91
CA LEU A 86 -2.16 6.91 -7.02
C LEU A 86 -1.91 7.84 -8.22
N LEU A 87 -2.70 7.73 -9.28
CA LEU A 87 -2.55 8.57 -10.47
C LEU A 87 -3.52 9.75 -10.51
N ALA A 88 -4.41 9.88 -9.53
CA ALA A 88 -5.21 11.10 -9.35
C ALA A 88 -4.32 12.32 -9.01
N ASP A 89 -3.24 12.09 -8.25
CA ASP A 89 -2.18 13.07 -8.02
C ASP A 89 -0.82 12.35 -7.99
N PRO A 90 -0.22 12.08 -9.17
CA PRO A 90 0.98 11.26 -9.27
C PRO A 90 2.21 11.93 -8.64
N GLY A 91 2.21 13.26 -8.53
CA GLY A 91 3.32 14.05 -7.99
C GLY A 91 3.29 14.19 -6.47
N ALA A 92 2.15 13.92 -5.82
CA ALA A 92 2.04 13.98 -4.38
C ALA A 92 3.07 13.06 -3.69
N PRO A 93 3.78 13.56 -2.66
CA PRO A 93 4.66 12.72 -1.88
C PRO A 93 3.85 11.75 -1.03
N VAL A 94 4.37 10.54 -0.85
CA VAL A 94 3.88 9.61 0.17
C VAL A 94 4.57 9.97 1.49
N PRO A 95 3.81 10.25 2.55
CA PRO A 95 4.37 10.59 3.85
C PRO A 95 5.18 9.41 4.41
N LEU A 96 6.19 9.74 5.22
CA LEU A 96 7.00 8.73 5.93
C LEU A 96 6.22 8.05 7.04
N GLU A 97 5.26 8.77 7.64
CA GLU A 97 4.35 8.27 8.65
C GLU A 97 3.00 7.90 8.03
N ALA A 98 2.35 6.89 8.61
CA ALA A 98 0.98 6.53 8.25
C ALA A 98 0.01 7.65 8.63
N PHE A 99 -1.06 7.81 7.84
CA PHE A 99 -2.15 8.68 8.24
C PHE A 99 -2.81 8.19 9.55
N PRO A 100 -3.16 9.08 10.49
CA PRO A 100 -3.82 8.71 11.73
C PRO A 100 -5.09 7.87 11.49
N GLY A 101 -5.24 6.75 12.20
CA GLY A 101 -6.39 5.85 12.07
C GLY A 101 -6.36 4.91 10.85
N VAL A 102 -5.37 5.05 9.96
CA VAL A 102 -5.22 4.18 8.78
C VAL A 102 -4.32 2.99 9.12
N HIS A 103 -4.93 1.85 9.45
CA HIS A 103 -4.23 0.65 9.90
C HIS A 103 -3.93 -0.33 8.76
N ALA A 104 -2.70 -0.85 8.71
CA ALA A 104 -2.31 -1.91 7.78
C ALA A 104 -3.04 -3.22 8.08
N ARG A 105 -3.22 -3.53 9.37
CA ARG A 105 -3.88 -4.76 9.83
C ARG A 105 -4.97 -4.42 10.84
N PRO A 106 -6.18 -4.06 10.39
CA PRO A 106 -7.27 -3.65 11.27
C PRO A 106 -7.57 -4.67 12.37
N ASN A 107 -7.54 -5.97 12.04
CA ASN A 107 -7.80 -7.04 13.01
C ASN A 107 -6.64 -7.26 14.01
N SER A 108 -5.46 -6.70 13.76
CA SER A 108 -4.26 -6.80 14.61
C SER A 108 -3.99 -5.51 15.41
N GLU A 109 -4.36 -4.36 14.86
CA GLU A 109 -3.93 -3.02 15.31
C GLU A 109 -5.08 -2.14 15.80
N ALA A 110 -6.34 -2.53 15.60
CA ALA A 110 -7.48 -1.79 16.16
C ALA A 110 -7.48 -1.86 17.70
N PRO A 111 -7.90 -0.78 18.39
CA PRO A 111 -8.12 -0.78 19.84
C PRO A 111 -8.96 -1.98 20.27
N VAL A 112 -8.63 -2.56 21.44
CA VAL A 112 -9.28 -3.77 21.97
C VAL A 112 -10.82 -3.66 21.99
N GLU A 113 -11.35 -2.45 22.15
CA GLU A 113 -12.79 -2.16 22.17
C GLU A 113 -13.47 -2.43 20.81
N ALA A 114 -12.83 -2.07 19.70
CA ALA A 114 -13.36 -2.31 18.34
C ALA A 114 -13.32 -3.79 17.92
N ARG A 115 -12.49 -4.60 18.58
CA ARG A 115 -12.44 -6.07 18.36
C ARG A 115 -13.60 -6.81 19.02
N ARG A 116 -14.17 -6.26 20.11
CA ARG A 116 -15.24 -6.91 20.89
C ARG A 116 -16.64 -6.71 20.28
N SER A 117 -16.86 -5.64 19.50
CA SER A 117 -18.17 -5.34 18.90
C SER A 117 -18.52 -6.15 17.65
N ARG A 118 -17.57 -6.91 17.08
CA ARG A 118 -17.81 -7.80 15.92
C ARG A 118 -17.98 -9.27 16.30
N GLY A 119 -17.99 -9.58 17.59
CA GLY A 119 -18.27 -10.90 18.13
C GLY A 119 -19.67 -10.94 18.74
N ARG A 120 -20.71 -10.79 17.92
CA ARG A 120 -22.09 -11.12 18.26
C ARG A 120 -22.86 -11.47 17.00
#